data_AF-A0A0U2X7C6-F1
#
_entry.id   AF-A0A0U2X7C6-F1
#
_cell.length_a   1.000
_cell.length_b   1.000
_cell.length_c   1.000
_cell.angle_alpha   90.00
_cell.angle_beta   90.00
_cell.angle_gamma   90.00
#
_symmetry.space_group_name_H-M   'P 1'
#
loop_
_entity.id
_entity.type
_entity.pdbx_description
1 polymer ?
#
loop_
_entity_poly.entity_id
_entity_poly.type
_entity_poly.pdbx_seq_one_letter_code
_entity_poly.pdbx_strand_id
1 'polypeptide(L)'
;MSITIGIEGNDGAGKSSVIKLLKKYYISKGYKVLVVRFNMSYITLPAIKEGKKRLYSCEVNSLLHYLSIKDQYERYVSKFKKRKYIIIWDRYIYSVCSRGVVRGMGTTLLSFILKSTPPLDIIIYLDIDPNLALKRLNGNVNFWESGLDIYLNKKKEIAFIKFQKNVREESLKLFSEVNSCYVIDADEEKTILLKKIVKIIDNKVKHPYRR
;
A
#
# COMPACT_ATOMS: atom_id res chain seq x y z
N MET A 1 -14.39 4.99 -18.31
CA MET A 1 -14.44 5.14 -16.85
C MET A 1 -13.01 5.21 -16.32
N SER A 2 -12.74 5.99 -15.28
CA SER A 2 -11.46 5.92 -14.57
C SER A 2 -11.58 4.93 -13.40
N ILE A 3 -10.51 4.20 -13.08
CA ILE A 3 -10.48 3.21 -12.01
C ILE A 3 -9.30 3.50 -11.07
N THR A 4 -9.50 3.26 -9.78
CA THR A 4 -8.52 3.43 -8.72
C THR A 4 -8.13 2.08 -8.11
N ILE A 5 -6.83 1.82 -8.06
CA ILE A 5 -6.27 0.52 -7.68
C ILE A 5 -5.22 0.74 -6.62
N GLY A 6 -5.34 0.09 -5.46
CA GLY A 6 -4.30 0.06 -4.43
C GLY A 6 -3.43 -1.16 -4.59
N ILE A 7 -2.11 -1.00 -4.72
CA ILE A 7 -1.15 -2.11 -4.63
C ILE A 7 -0.51 -2.06 -3.25
N GLU A 8 -0.93 -3.00 -2.39
CA GLU A 8 -0.52 -3.14 -1.00
C GLU A 8 0.35 -4.39 -0.82
N GLY A 9 1.01 -4.51 0.33
CA GLY A 9 1.94 -5.62 0.60
C GLY A 9 3.12 -5.21 1.48
N ASN A 10 3.72 -6.19 2.15
CA ASN A 10 4.89 -5.97 3.00
C ASN A 10 6.11 -5.46 2.23
N ASP A 11 7.11 -4.92 2.93
CA ASP A 11 8.37 -4.57 2.28
C ASP A 11 9.02 -5.84 1.71
N GLY A 12 9.53 -5.77 0.47
CA GLY A 12 10.03 -6.95 -0.25
C GLY A 12 8.99 -7.76 -1.04
N ALA A 13 7.69 -7.45 -0.94
CA ALA A 13 6.62 -8.16 -1.67
C ALA A 13 6.59 -7.92 -3.20
N GLY A 14 7.44 -7.04 -3.75
CA GLY A 14 7.52 -6.80 -5.20
C GLY A 14 6.52 -5.79 -5.76
N LYS A 15 5.83 -5.01 -4.92
CA LYS A 15 4.86 -3.97 -5.33
C LYS A 15 5.35 -3.07 -6.47
N SER A 16 6.53 -2.45 -6.32
CA SER A 16 7.06 -1.52 -7.32
C SER A 16 7.34 -2.22 -8.67
N SER A 17 7.74 -3.49 -8.65
CA SER A 17 7.90 -4.30 -9.86
C SER A 17 6.55 -4.55 -10.55
N VAL A 18 5.54 -4.93 -9.78
CA VAL A 18 4.16 -5.14 -10.28
C VAL A 18 3.59 -3.85 -10.86
N ILE A 19 3.70 -2.73 -10.15
CA ILE A 19 3.23 -1.42 -10.61
C ILE A 19 3.91 -1.02 -11.92
N LYS A 20 5.23 -1.23 -12.05
CA LYS A 20 5.97 -0.96 -13.29
C LYS A 20 5.45 -1.80 -14.47
N LEU A 21 5.15 -3.07 -14.24
CA LEU A 21 4.62 -3.98 -15.26
C LEU A 21 3.18 -3.63 -15.63
N LEU A 22 2.30 -3.38 -14.65
CA LEU A 22 0.93 -2.94 -14.89
C LEU A 22 0.88 -1.63 -15.68
N LYS A 23 1.73 -0.66 -15.32
CA LYS A 23 1.84 0.60 -16.05
C LYS A 23 2.19 0.36 -17.52
N LYS A 24 3.21 -0.46 -17.79
CA LYS A 24 3.61 -0.79 -19.18
C LYS A 24 2.49 -1.51 -19.93
N TYR A 25 1.84 -2.48 -19.29
CA TYR A 25 0.75 -3.26 -19.87
C TYR A 25 -0.44 -2.37 -20.27
N TYR A 26 -0.91 -1.50 -19.37
CA TYR A 26 -2.07 -0.67 -19.67
C TYR A 26 -1.78 0.47 -20.64
N ILE A 27 -0.56 1.02 -20.63
CA ILE A 27 -0.14 2.00 -21.65
C ILE A 27 -0.13 1.35 -23.04
N SER A 28 0.39 0.12 -23.19
CA SER A 28 0.40 -0.57 -24.50
C SER A 28 -1.00 -0.94 -24.99
N LYS A 29 -2.00 -0.97 -24.09
CA LYS A 29 -3.42 -1.12 -24.42
C LYS A 29 -4.14 0.21 -24.67
N GLY A 30 -3.42 1.33 -24.70
CA GLY A 30 -3.98 2.66 -24.99
C GLY A 30 -4.61 3.39 -23.80
N TYR A 31 -4.45 2.88 -22.57
CA TYR A 31 -4.92 3.58 -21.37
C TYR A 31 -3.92 4.64 -20.89
N LYS A 32 -4.44 5.71 -20.28
CA LYS A 32 -3.62 6.64 -19.51
C LYS A 32 -3.45 6.09 -18.09
N VAL A 33 -2.20 5.96 -17.64
CA VAL A 33 -1.88 5.41 -16.31
C VAL A 33 -1.22 6.48 -15.45
N LEU A 34 -1.80 6.74 -14.28
CA LEU A 34 -1.23 7.58 -13.24
C LEU A 34 -0.78 6.69 -12.07
N VAL A 35 0.46 6.84 -11.62
CA VAL A 35 0.96 6.17 -10.42
C VAL A 35 1.12 7.20 -9.32
N VAL A 36 0.54 6.94 -8.16
CA VAL A 36 0.56 7.81 -6.98
C VAL A 36 1.22 7.05 -5.84
N ARG A 37 2.12 7.68 -5.08
CA ARG A 37 2.61 7.08 -3.82
C ARG A 37 1.89 7.73 -2.65
N PHE A 38 1.42 6.95 -1.70
CA PHE A 38 0.54 7.41 -0.62
C PHE A 38 1.08 8.60 0.21
N ASN A 39 2.39 8.80 0.27
CA ASN A 39 3.04 9.75 1.17
C ASN A 39 3.74 10.93 0.46
N MET A 40 3.32 11.27 -0.76
CA MET A 40 3.97 12.28 -1.61
C MET A 40 3.16 13.58 -1.78
N SER A 41 2.15 13.84 -0.94
CA SER A 41 1.50 15.17 -0.93
C SER A 41 2.54 16.26 -0.62
N TYR A 42 2.56 17.30 -1.46
CA TYR A 42 3.43 18.47 -1.25
C TYR A 42 3.19 19.16 0.10
N ILE A 43 1.96 19.13 0.60
CA ILE A 43 1.58 19.78 1.87
C ILE A 43 2.14 19.00 3.07
N THR A 44 1.99 17.68 3.07
CA THR A 44 2.33 16.88 4.26
C THR A 44 3.76 16.32 4.23
N LEU A 45 4.39 16.24 3.05
CA LEU A 45 5.71 15.63 2.88
C LEU A 45 6.80 16.27 3.77
N PRO A 46 6.88 17.61 3.94
CA PRO A 46 7.84 18.21 4.87
C PRO A 46 7.67 17.70 6.30
N ALA A 47 6.43 17.67 6.81
CA ALA A 47 6.12 17.19 8.15
C ALA A 47 6.38 15.68 8.30
N ILE A 48 6.08 14.86 7.29
CA ILE A 48 6.40 13.42 7.30
C ILE A 48 7.91 13.20 7.37
N LYS A 49 8.70 13.97 6.59
CA LYS A 49 10.16 13.88 6.63
C LYS A 49 10.72 14.29 7.98
N GLU A 50 10.18 15.35 8.57
CA GLU A 50 10.60 15.81 9.90
C GLU A 50 10.21 14.80 10.99
N GLY A 51 9.03 14.20 10.90
CA GLY A 51 8.58 13.16 11.83
C GLY A 51 9.48 11.92 11.83
N LYS A 52 10.08 11.57 10.69
CA LYS A 52 11.10 10.51 10.64
C LYS A 52 12.40 10.91 11.33
N LYS A 53 12.79 12.19 11.31
CA LYS A 53 14.01 12.66 11.99
C LYS A 53 13.80 12.78 13.50
N ARG A 54 12.64 13.28 13.92
CA ARG A 54 12.30 13.55 15.32
C ARG A 54 11.55 12.42 16.02
N LEU A 55 11.31 11.30 15.33
CA LEU A 55 10.56 10.15 15.85
C LEU A 55 9.20 10.55 16.41
N TYR A 56 8.36 11.20 15.59
CA TYR A 56 6.99 11.53 16.00
C TYR A 56 6.23 10.29 16.49
N SER A 57 5.26 10.52 17.38
CA SER A 57 4.41 9.45 17.88
C SER A 57 3.69 8.74 16.73
N CYS A 58 3.33 7.46 16.96
CA CYS A 58 2.63 6.66 15.98
C CYS A 58 1.37 7.36 15.46
N GLU A 59 0.57 7.96 16.34
CA GLU A 59 -0.68 8.63 15.96
C GLU A 59 -0.45 9.86 15.09
N VAL A 60 0.50 10.73 15.46
CA VAL A 60 0.86 11.91 14.67
C VAL A 60 1.35 11.48 13.29
N ASN A 61 2.24 10.49 13.23
CA ASN A 61 2.75 9.98 11.97
C ASN A 61 1.64 9.37 11.11
N SER A 62 0.73 8.57 11.68
CA SER A 62 -0.42 7.99 10.99
C SER A 62 -1.36 9.05 10.41
N LEU A 63 -1.67 10.09 11.20
CA LEU A 63 -2.51 11.21 10.76
C LEU A 63 -1.87 12.00 9.60
N LEU A 64 -0.56 12.27 9.66
CA LEU A 64 0.14 12.93 8.57
C LEU A 64 0.07 12.13 7.25
N HIS A 65 0.19 10.80 7.32
CA HIS A 65 0.06 9.94 6.14
C HIS A 65 -1.39 9.85 5.64
N TYR A 66 -2.38 9.80 6.53
CA TYR A 66 -3.79 9.87 6.18
C TYR A 66 -4.12 11.20 5.45
N LEU A 67 -3.65 12.33 5.97
CA LEU A 67 -3.81 13.64 5.33
C LEU A 67 -3.11 13.69 3.95
N SER A 68 -1.95 13.05 3.82
CA SER A 68 -1.24 12.92 2.54
C SER A 68 -2.07 12.20 1.48
N ILE A 69 -2.76 11.13 1.89
CA ILE A 69 -3.66 10.37 1.03
C ILE A 69 -4.87 11.22 0.65
N LYS A 70 -5.50 11.90 1.61
CA LYS A 70 -6.66 12.77 1.38
C LYS A 70 -6.37 13.86 0.37
N ASP A 71 -5.31 14.64 0.58
CA ASP A 71 -4.92 15.73 -0.32
C ASP A 71 -4.62 15.21 -1.73
N GLN A 72 -3.86 14.13 -1.85
CA GLN A 72 -3.54 13.55 -3.17
C GLN A 72 -4.78 12.98 -3.85
N TYR A 73 -5.68 12.33 -3.12
CA TYR A 73 -6.91 11.78 -3.69
C TYR A 73 -7.79 12.91 -4.24
N GLU A 74 -7.97 13.99 -3.48
CA GLU A 74 -8.71 15.17 -3.93
C GLU A 74 -8.04 15.83 -5.13
N ARG A 75 -6.71 16.01 -5.13
CA ARG A 75 -6.01 16.64 -6.26
C ARG A 75 -6.00 15.79 -7.52
N TYR A 76 -5.83 14.48 -7.41
CA TYR A 76 -5.65 13.60 -8.55
C TYR A 76 -6.95 12.94 -8.98
N VAL A 77 -7.60 12.21 -8.09
CA VAL A 77 -8.76 11.39 -8.46
C VAL A 77 -9.94 12.27 -8.89
N SER A 78 -10.20 13.40 -8.21
CA SER A 78 -11.30 14.29 -8.60
C SER A 78 -11.10 14.88 -10.01
N LYS A 79 -9.86 15.25 -10.37
CA LYS A 79 -9.54 15.87 -11.66
C LYS A 79 -9.50 14.85 -12.81
N PHE A 80 -9.09 13.60 -12.55
CA PHE A 80 -8.88 12.60 -13.58
C PHE A 80 -10.05 11.62 -13.79
N LYS A 81 -11.11 11.68 -12.95
CA LYS A 81 -12.31 10.84 -13.10
C LYS A 81 -12.99 10.94 -14.48
N LYS A 82 -12.87 12.09 -15.18
CA LYS A 82 -13.52 12.32 -16.48
C LYS A 82 -12.71 11.85 -17.71
N ARG A 83 -11.51 11.26 -17.55
CA ARG A 83 -10.55 11.06 -18.67
C ARG A 83 -10.05 9.63 -18.91
N LYS A 84 -10.78 8.59 -18.49
CA LYS A 84 -10.42 7.16 -18.70
C LYS A 84 -9.01 6.80 -18.17
N TYR A 85 -8.68 7.23 -16.95
CA TYR A 85 -7.38 6.94 -16.31
C TYR A 85 -7.43 5.66 -15.48
N ILE A 86 -6.35 4.89 -15.50
CA ILE A 86 -6.05 3.87 -14.49
C ILE A 86 -5.12 4.53 -13.47
N ILE A 87 -5.60 4.70 -12.25
CA ILE A 87 -4.88 5.34 -11.14
C ILE A 87 -4.41 4.25 -10.20
N ILE A 88 -3.09 4.02 -10.14
CA ILE A 88 -2.47 2.99 -9.32
C ILE A 88 -1.78 3.65 -8.13
N TRP A 89 -2.19 3.28 -6.92
CA TRP A 89 -1.56 3.70 -5.68
C TRP A 89 -0.48 2.70 -5.26
N ASP A 90 0.76 3.16 -5.11
CA ASP A 90 1.83 2.42 -4.45
C ASP A 90 1.67 2.61 -2.93
N ARG A 91 1.07 1.58 -2.31
CA ARG A 91 0.45 1.63 -0.98
C ARG A 91 -0.71 2.62 -0.91
N TYR A 92 -1.59 2.40 0.07
CA TYR A 92 -2.69 3.28 0.41
C TYR A 92 -2.85 3.28 1.94
N ILE A 93 -4.07 3.44 2.45
CA ILE A 93 -4.30 3.61 3.89
C ILE A 93 -4.01 2.36 4.72
N TYR A 94 -4.18 1.16 4.15
CA TYR A 94 -4.01 -0.08 4.91
C TYR A 94 -2.57 -0.30 5.34
N SER A 95 -1.60 0.13 4.52
CA SER A 95 -0.18 0.18 4.92
C SER A 95 0.07 1.10 6.12
N VAL A 96 -0.68 2.19 6.27
CA VAL A 96 -0.59 3.09 7.43
C VAL A 96 -1.21 2.42 8.64
N CYS A 97 -2.40 1.86 8.48
CA CYS A 97 -3.16 1.22 9.55
C CYS A 97 -2.44 0.01 10.14
N SER A 98 -2.02 -0.96 9.33
CA SER A 98 -1.36 -2.18 9.86
C SER A 98 -0.04 -1.85 10.57
N ARG A 99 0.77 -0.94 10.01
CA ARG A 99 1.99 -0.46 10.65
C ARG A 99 1.73 0.35 11.92
N GLY A 100 0.63 1.11 11.94
CA GLY A 100 0.21 1.90 13.08
C GLY A 100 -0.22 1.00 14.24
N VAL A 101 -1.06 -0.01 13.97
CA VAL A 101 -1.51 -0.99 14.98
C VAL A 101 -0.32 -1.72 15.60
N VAL A 102 0.63 -2.20 14.79
CA VAL A 102 1.86 -2.83 15.29
C VAL A 102 2.71 -1.88 16.16
N ARG A 103 2.56 -0.57 15.98
CA ARG A 103 3.20 0.49 16.77
C ARG A 103 2.32 1.04 17.91
N GLY A 104 1.19 0.41 18.21
CA GLY A 104 0.32 0.79 19.33
C GLY A 104 -0.72 1.87 18.99
N MET A 105 -1.07 2.07 17.72
CA MET A 105 -2.19 2.95 17.35
C MET A 105 -3.51 2.46 17.95
N GLY A 106 -4.24 3.33 18.63
CA GLY A 106 -5.52 3.02 19.25
C GLY A 106 -6.63 2.67 18.22
N THR A 107 -7.57 1.83 18.65
CA THR A 107 -8.69 1.36 17.83
C THR A 107 -9.62 2.49 17.38
N THR A 108 -9.82 3.52 18.22
CA THR A 108 -10.60 4.72 17.89
C THR A 108 -10.02 5.45 16.68
N LEU A 109 -8.70 5.70 16.69
CA LEU A 109 -8.02 6.37 15.58
C LEU A 109 -7.99 5.48 14.33
N LEU A 110 -7.75 4.18 14.48
CA LEU A 110 -7.83 3.21 13.38
C LEU A 110 -9.19 3.26 12.68
N SER A 111 -10.28 3.17 13.45
CA SER A 111 -11.65 3.18 12.92
C SER A 111 -11.95 4.49 12.22
N PHE A 112 -11.54 5.63 12.81
CA PHE A 112 -11.69 6.94 12.20
C PHE A 112 -10.98 7.02 10.84
N ILE A 113 -9.71 6.62 10.78
CA ILE A 113 -8.90 6.68 9.55
C ILE A 113 -9.51 5.80 8.45
N LEU A 114 -9.89 4.56 8.77
CA LEU A 114 -10.47 3.63 7.79
C LEU A 114 -11.81 4.14 7.25
N LYS A 115 -12.73 4.55 8.12
CA LYS A 115 -14.05 5.08 7.72
C LYS A 115 -13.95 6.37 6.93
N SER A 116 -12.97 7.20 7.24
CA SER A 116 -12.84 8.51 6.61
C SER A 116 -12.04 8.48 5.31
N THR A 117 -11.30 7.40 5.02
CA THR A 117 -10.49 7.33 3.80
C THR A 117 -11.35 7.04 2.57
N PRO A 118 -11.17 7.75 1.44
CA PRO A 118 -11.91 7.45 0.22
C PRO A 118 -11.65 6.01 -0.25
N PRO A 119 -12.70 5.23 -0.58
CA PRO A 119 -12.50 3.85 -1.04
C PRO A 119 -11.85 3.81 -2.43
N LEU A 120 -11.15 2.71 -2.69
CA LEU A 120 -10.62 2.36 -4.00
C LEU A 120 -11.49 1.29 -4.66
N ASP A 121 -11.50 1.24 -5.98
CA ASP A 121 -12.30 0.27 -6.74
C ASP A 121 -11.77 -1.16 -6.58
N ILE A 122 -10.44 -1.29 -6.48
CA ILE A 122 -9.72 -2.55 -6.29
C ILE A 122 -8.56 -2.32 -5.34
N ILE A 123 -8.32 -3.27 -4.43
CA ILE A 123 -7.07 -3.38 -3.70
C ILE A 123 -6.46 -4.74 -4.01
N ILE A 124 -5.18 -4.75 -4.35
CA ILE A 124 -4.39 -5.96 -4.52
C ILE A 124 -3.39 -6.00 -3.36
N TYR A 125 -3.52 -6.97 -2.47
CA TYR A 125 -2.54 -7.22 -1.43
C TYR A 125 -1.59 -8.33 -1.87
N LEU A 126 -0.32 -7.97 -2.06
CA LEU A 126 0.75 -8.92 -2.35
C LEU A 126 1.22 -9.54 -1.04
N ASP A 127 0.75 -10.76 -0.76
CA ASP A 127 1.10 -11.50 0.44
C ASP A 127 2.40 -12.27 0.24
N ILE A 128 3.31 -12.18 1.20
CA ILE A 128 4.61 -12.86 1.14
C ILE A 128 5.10 -13.19 2.54
N ASP A 129 5.77 -14.33 2.66
CA ASP A 129 6.50 -14.66 3.87
C ASP A 129 7.65 -13.64 4.13
N PRO A 130 7.76 -13.07 5.34
CA PRO A 130 8.82 -12.11 5.67
C PRO A 130 10.25 -12.61 5.45
N ASN A 131 10.53 -13.92 5.60
CA ASN A 131 11.87 -14.46 5.36
C ASN A 131 12.18 -14.45 3.85
N LEU A 132 11.22 -14.85 3.02
CA LEU A 132 11.34 -14.75 1.56
C LEU A 132 11.47 -13.30 1.11
N ALA A 133 10.72 -12.39 1.71
CA ALA A 133 10.82 -10.96 1.45
C ALA A 133 12.21 -10.40 1.79
N LEU A 134 12.77 -10.77 2.94
CA LEU A 134 14.13 -10.39 3.33
C LEU A 134 15.18 -10.95 2.35
N LYS A 135 15.02 -12.21 1.92
CA LYS A 135 15.88 -12.84 0.92
C LYS A 135 15.85 -12.08 -0.41
N ARG A 136 14.66 -11.66 -0.88
CA ARG A 136 14.50 -10.85 -2.10
C ARG A 136 15.16 -9.48 -2.00
N LEU A 137 15.25 -8.93 -0.78
CA LEU A 137 15.94 -7.67 -0.50
C LEU A 137 17.45 -7.86 -0.30
N ASN A 138 17.98 -9.09 -0.36
CA ASN A 138 19.37 -9.42 -0.04
C ASN A 138 19.80 -8.87 1.34
N GLY A 139 18.89 -8.86 2.32
CA GLY A 139 19.15 -8.27 3.64
C GLY A 139 19.20 -6.72 3.67
N ASN A 140 19.08 -6.05 2.52
CA ASN A 140 19.12 -4.59 2.42
C ASN A 140 17.78 -3.95 2.76
N VAL A 141 17.44 -3.99 4.04
CA VAL A 141 16.26 -3.32 4.61
C VAL A 141 16.66 -1.99 5.23
N ASN A 142 15.75 -1.08 5.55
CA ASN A 142 16.06 0.17 6.26
C ASN A 142 15.50 0.19 7.69
N PHE A 143 15.80 1.25 8.45
CA PHE A 143 15.38 1.43 9.85
C PHE A 143 13.85 1.24 10.05
N TRP A 144 13.04 1.87 9.19
CA TRP A 144 11.58 1.87 9.27
C TRP A 144 10.95 0.58 8.76
N GLU A 145 11.54 -0.01 7.73
CA GLU A 145 11.15 -1.33 7.21
C GLU A 145 11.44 -2.44 8.23
N SER A 146 12.47 -2.25 9.05
CA SER A 146 12.88 -3.21 10.07
C SER A 146 12.13 -3.05 11.39
N GLY A 147 11.34 -1.98 11.55
CA GLY A 147 10.68 -1.68 12.82
C GLY A 147 11.66 -1.43 13.97
N LEU A 148 12.86 -0.91 13.68
CA LEU A 148 13.89 -0.68 14.70
C LEU A 148 13.51 0.42 15.69
N ASP A 149 12.49 1.22 15.38
CA ASP A 149 11.89 2.18 16.29
C ASP A 149 11.17 1.54 17.48
N ILE A 150 10.69 0.30 17.33
CA ILE A 150 10.01 -0.45 18.41
C ILE A 150 10.78 -1.70 18.86
N TYR A 151 11.64 -2.26 18.00
CA TYR A 151 12.49 -3.40 18.29
C TYR A 151 13.93 -2.99 18.55
N LEU A 152 14.09 -2.13 19.56
CA LEU A 152 15.40 -1.66 20.01
C LEU A 152 16.34 -2.84 20.29
N ASN A 153 17.62 -2.68 19.99
CA ASN A 153 18.70 -3.64 20.27
C ASN A 153 18.63 -4.98 19.51
N LYS A 154 17.78 -5.13 18.49
CA LYS A 154 17.80 -6.30 17.61
C LYS A 154 18.69 -6.06 16.39
N LYS A 155 19.31 -7.14 15.89
CA LYS A 155 19.88 -7.16 14.54
C LYS A 155 18.78 -6.83 13.53
N LYS A 156 19.14 -6.05 12.52
CA LYS A 156 18.21 -5.43 11.58
C LYS A 156 17.32 -6.44 10.84
N GLU A 157 17.89 -7.58 10.46
CA GLU A 157 17.23 -8.70 9.79
C GLU A 157 16.20 -9.37 10.70
N ILE A 158 16.57 -9.59 11.96
CA ILE A 158 15.68 -10.21 12.97
C ILE A 158 14.52 -9.25 13.28
N ALA A 159 14.82 -7.96 13.44
CA ALA A 159 13.82 -6.92 13.65
C ALA A 159 12.84 -6.86 12.45
N PHE A 160 13.37 -6.88 11.23
CA PHE A 160 12.57 -6.89 10.01
C PHE A 160 11.61 -8.07 9.94
N ILE A 161 12.09 -9.31 10.14
CA ILE A 161 11.22 -10.50 10.08
C ILE A 161 10.10 -10.38 11.11
N LYS A 162 10.42 -10.02 12.36
CA LYS A 162 9.42 -9.88 13.43
C LYS A 162 8.42 -8.76 13.12
N PHE A 163 8.91 -7.61 12.69
CA PHE A 163 8.06 -6.46 12.37
C PHE A 163 7.14 -6.75 11.18
N GLN A 164 7.67 -7.26 10.08
CA GLN A 164 6.88 -7.56 8.88
C GLN A 164 5.91 -8.72 9.10
N LYS A 165 6.24 -9.70 9.98
CA LYS A 165 5.28 -10.74 10.39
C LYS A 165 4.05 -10.14 11.06
N ASN A 166 4.24 -9.28 12.06
CA ASN A 166 3.13 -8.64 12.74
C ASN A 166 2.34 -7.72 11.78
N VAL A 167 3.03 -6.97 10.91
CA VAL A 167 2.37 -6.13 9.90
C VAL A 167 1.58 -6.97 8.89
N ARG A 168 2.08 -8.15 8.50
CA ARG A 168 1.36 -9.11 7.66
C ARG A 168 0.07 -9.54 8.31
N GLU A 169 0.15 -10.01 9.56
CA GLU A 169 -0.99 -10.50 10.32
C GLU A 169 -2.07 -9.43 10.45
N GLU A 170 -1.69 -8.20 10.83
CA GLU A 170 -2.62 -7.08 10.92
C GLU A 170 -3.19 -6.67 9.54
N SER A 171 -2.38 -6.72 8.48
CA SER A 171 -2.86 -6.43 7.13
C SER A 171 -3.91 -7.44 6.68
N LEU A 172 -3.67 -8.74 6.90
CA LEU A 172 -4.61 -9.81 6.53
C LEU A 172 -5.93 -9.69 7.29
N LYS A 173 -5.88 -9.35 8.59
CA LYS A 173 -7.09 -9.05 9.38
C LYS A 173 -7.87 -7.89 8.76
N LEU A 174 -7.22 -6.75 8.52
CA LEU A 174 -7.86 -5.58 7.92
C LEU A 174 -8.47 -5.89 6.55
N PHE A 175 -7.77 -6.64 5.70
CA PHE A 175 -8.26 -6.95 4.36
C PHE A 175 -9.38 -7.98 4.33
N SER A 176 -9.53 -8.82 5.36
CA SER A 176 -10.66 -9.75 5.47
C SER A 176 -12.01 -9.04 5.54
N GLU A 177 -12.02 -7.78 5.97
CA GLU A 177 -13.23 -6.93 6.05
C GLU A 177 -13.45 -6.09 4.78
N VAL A 178 -12.59 -6.20 3.76
CA VAL A 178 -12.60 -5.35 2.57
C VAL A 178 -12.97 -6.16 1.34
N ASN A 179 -14.25 -6.10 0.94
CA ASN A 179 -14.78 -6.85 -0.21
C ASN A 179 -14.09 -6.55 -1.55
N SER A 180 -13.48 -5.37 -1.72
CA SER A 180 -12.74 -5.01 -2.94
C SER A 180 -11.27 -5.42 -2.91
N CYS A 181 -10.82 -6.14 -1.87
CA CYS A 181 -9.46 -6.61 -1.74
C CYS A 181 -9.28 -8.02 -2.31
N TYR A 182 -8.20 -8.20 -3.07
CA TYR A 182 -7.74 -9.48 -3.58
C TYR A 182 -6.36 -9.76 -2.99
N VAL A 183 -6.27 -10.79 -2.16
CA VAL A 183 -5.00 -11.29 -1.63
C VAL A 183 -4.38 -12.20 -2.68
N ILE A 184 -3.13 -11.93 -3.04
CA ILE A 184 -2.38 -12.67 -4.05
C ILE A 184 -1.08 -13.14 -3.45
N ASP A 185 -0.80 -14.43 -3.57
CA ASP A 185 0.50 -15.00 -3.23
C ASP A 185 1.58 -14.38 -4.12
N ALA A 186 2.49 -13.63 -3.50
CA ALA A 186 3.57 -12.94 -4.17
C ALA A 186 4.83 -13.82 -4.33
N ASP A 187 4.81 -15.08 -3.88
CA ASP A 187 5.88 -16.03 -4.17
C ASP A 187 5.83 -16.62 -5.58
N GLU A 188 4.69 -16.49 -6.25
CA GLU A 188 4.52 -16.96 -7.62
C GLU A 188 5.43 -16.26 -8.65
N GLU A 189 5.61 -16.92 -9.80
CA GLU A 189 6.33 -16.36 -10.92
C GLU A 189 5.69 -15.02 -11.37
N LYS A 190 6.53 -14.02 -11.62
CA LYS A 190 6.09 -12.65 -11.96
C LYS A 190 5.09 -12.60 -13.12
N THR A 191 5.23 -13.47 -14.12
CA THR A 191 4.36 -13.50 -15.30
C THR A 191 2.96 -14.00 -14.94
N ILE A 192 2.86 -15.04 -14.09
CA ILE A 192 1.62 -15.61 -13.59
C ILE A 192 0.90 -14.59 -12.70
N LEU A 193 1.63 -14.00 -11.76
CA LEU A 193 1.12 -12.96 -10.86
C LEU A 193 0.56 -11.76 -11.64
N LEU A 194 1.28 -11.28 -12.66
CA LEU A 194 0.80 -10.18 -13.49
C LEU A 194 -0.49 -10.54 -14.23
N LYS A 195 -0.57 -11.75 -14.82
CA LYS A 195 -1.78 -12.22 -15.52
C LYS A 195 -3.00 -12.28 -14.57
N LYS A 196 -2.81 -12.75 -13.34
CA LYS A 196 -3.87 -12.78 -12.32
C LYS A 196 -4.36 -11.37 -11.98
N ILE A 197 -3.45 -10.43 -11.73
CA ILE A 197 -3.80 -9.04 -11.39
C ILE A 197 -4.52 -8.35 -12.55
N VAL A 198 -4.01 -8.50 -13.77
CA VAL A 198 -4.64 -7.93 -14.97
C VAL A 198 -6.06 -8.48 -15.15
N LYS A 199 -6.26 -9.79 -14.97
CA LYS A 199 -7.58 -10.41 -15.07
C LYS A 199 -8.57 -9.80 -14.05
N ILE A 200 -8.14 -9.58 -12.81
CA ILE A 200 -8.95 -8.95 -11.76
C ILE A 200 -9.34 -7.52 -12.17
N ILE A 201 -8.36 -6.73 -12.60
CA ILE A 201 -8.59 -5.33 -12.98
C ILE A 201 -9.50 -5.23 -14.20
N ASP A 202 -9.23 -6.01 -15.25
CA ASP A 202 -9.99 -5.98 -16.50
C ASP A 202 -11.45 -6.40 -16.30
N ASN A 203 -11.71 -7.36 -15.41
CA ASN A 203 -13.07 -7.74 -15.06
C ASN A 203 -13.86 -6.56 -14.47
N LYS A 204 -13.23 -5.74 -13.62
CA LYS A 204 -13.87 -4.55 -13.05
C LYS A 204 -14.03 -3.43 -14.07
N VAL A 205 -13.04 -3.25 -14.96
CA VAL A 205 -13.10 -2.25 -16.03
C VAL A 205 -14.21 -2.56 -17.03
N LYS A 206 -14.44 -3.84 -17.37
CA LYS A 206 -15.50 -4.29 -18.30
C LYS A 206 -16.89 -4.33 -17.66
N HIS A 207 -16.99 -4.62 -16.36
CA HIS A 207 -18.26 -4.74 -15.63
C HIS A 207 -18.31 -3.82 -14.40
N PRO A 208 -18.46 -2.50 -14.60
CA PRO A 208 -18.35 -1.52 -13.53
C PRO A 208 -19.42 -1.63 -12.43
N TYR A 209 -20.54 -2.32 -12.69
CA TYR A 209 -21.70 -2.41 -11.79
C TYR A 209 -21.89 -3.78 -11.12
N ARG A 210 -21.00 -4.76 -11.34
CA ARG A 210 -21.06 -6.02 -10.59
C ARG A 210 -20.43 -5.80 -9.20
N ARG A 211 -21.31 -5.76 -8.20
CA ARG A 211 -21.00 -5.92 -6.77
C ARG A 211 -21.20 -7.38 -6.41
#